data_AF-A0A4Y2UWS6-F1
#
_entry.id   AF-A0A4Y2UWS6-F1
#
_cell.length_a   1.000
_cell.length_b   1.000
_cell.length_c   1.000
_cell.angle_alpha   90.00
_cell.angle_beta   90.00
_cell.angle_gamma   90.00
#
_symmetry.space_group_name_H-M   'P 1'
#
loop_
_entity.id
_entity.type
_entity.pdbx_description
1 polymer ?
#
loop_
_entity_poly.entity_id
_entity_poly.type
_entity_poly.pdbx_seq_one_letter_code
_entity_poly.pdbx_strand_id
1 'polypeptide(L)'
;MQQNLKRIADGNWGISQVQRWTLYKTVIERMLAYGSSAWCRNPTFKLKRKLSSIQRPFLLHISRAYRTTPTAELQNILGIPPLHMQLQFEARFTTIYRLRILLHPIIADTQPPDLEMKATGWSTHPSEQLKPNQISFEDEKHI
;
A
#
# COMPACT_ATOMS: atom_id res chain seq x y z
N MET A 1 -2.28 -11.96 12.00
CA MET A 1 -2.41 -11.35 10.65
C MET A 1 -1.83 -12.21 9.52
N GLN A 2 -0.58 -12.69 9.59
CA GLN A 2 0.01 -13.48 8.49
C GLN A 2 -0.65 -14.85 8.24
N GLN A 3 -1.23 -15.49 9.26
CA GLN A 3 -1.92 -16.79 9.11
C GLN A 3 -3.22 -16.69 8.29
N ASN A 4 -3.93 -15.56 8.35
CA ASN A 4 -5.19 -15.37 7.63
C ASN A 4 -4.96 -15.24 6.12
N LEU A 5 -3.86 -14.61 5.71
CA LEU A 5 -3.49 -14.49 4.30
C LEU A 5 -3.09 -15.83 3.66
N LYS A 6 -2.57 -16.77 4.46
CA LYS A 6 -2.25 -18.12 3.97
C LYS A 6 -3.50 -18.92 3.60
N ARG A 7 -4.56 -18.87 4.43
CA ARG A 7 -5.82 -19.59 4.17
C ARG A 7 -6.56 -19.11 2.91
N ILE A 8 -6.36 -17.87 2.51
CA ILE A 8 -7.04 -17.26 1.37
C ILE A 8 -6.30 -17.55 0.03
N ALA A 9 -5.10 -18.12 0.10
CA ALA A 9 -4.18 -18.24 -1.04
C ALA A 9 -4.02 -19.67 -1.59
N ASP A 10 -4.87 -20.63 -1.21
CA ASP A 10 -4.75 -22.01 -1.71
C ASP A 10 -5.27 -22.16 -3.15
N GLY A 11 -4.35 -22.63 -4.00
CA GLY A 11 -4.54 -23.30 -5.29
C GLY A 11 -5.54 -22.71 -6.28
N ASN A 12 -6.82 -22.98 -6.05
CA ASN A 12 -7.88 -22.92 -7.07
C ASN A 12 -9.11 -22.07 -6.70
N TRP A 13 -9.22 -21.58 -5.46
CA TRP A 13 -10.36 -20.79 -4.97
C TRP A 13 -9.95 -19.41 -4.41
N GLY A 14 -8.67 -19.07 -4.56
CA GLY A 14 -8.06 -17.89 -3.95
C GLY A 14 -8.16 -16.61 -4.77
N ILE A 15 -7.97 -15.50 -4.07
CA ILE A 15 -7.87 -14.12 -4.59
C ILE A 15 -6.83 -14.05 -5.73
N SER A 16 -7.14 -13.31 -6.80
CA SER A 16 -6.27 -13.11 -7.97
C SER A 16 -4.97 -12.38 -7.61
N GLN A 17 -3.92 -12.53 -8.44
CA GLN A 17 -2.64 -11.84 -8.23
C GLN A 17 -2.82 -10.32 -8.14
N VAL A 18 -3.68 -9.75 -8.99
CA VAL A 18 -4.02 -8.33 -9.00
C VAL A 18 -4.67 -7.92 -7.67
N GLN A 19 -5.62 -8.70 -7.17
CA GLN A 19 -6.28 -8.40 -5.91
C GLN A 19 -5.31 -8.50 -4.71
N ARG A 20 -4.37 -9.46 -4.70
CA ARG A 20 -3.31 -9.53 -3.65
C ARG A 20 -2.38 -8.33 -3.72
N TRP A 21 -2.01 -7.90 -4.93
CA TRP A 21 -1.22 -6.69 -5.14
C TRP A 21 -1.95 -5.45 -4.62
N THR A 22 -3.24 -5.32 -4.95
CA THR A 22 -4.09 -4.24 -4.45
C THR A 22 -4.15 -4.24 -2.93
N LEU A 23 -4.42 -5.38 -2.28
CA LEU A 23 -4.45 -5.49 -0.82
C LEU A 23 -3.12 -5.09 -0.17
N TYR A 24 -1.99 -5.47 -0.76
CA TYR A 24 -0.69 -5.05 -0.27
C TYR A 24 -0.51 -3.53 -0.36
N LYS A 25 -0.82 -2.93 -1.52
CA LYS A 25 -0.66 -1.47 -1.75
C LYS A 25 -1.64 -0.64 -0.91
N THR A 26 -2.87 -1.08 -0.73
CA THR A 26 -3.91 -0.28 -0.06
C THR A 26 -3.96 -0.51 1.45
N VAL A 27 -3.68 -1.73 1.93
CA VAL A 27 -3.80 -2.06 3.36
C VAL A 27 -2.44 -2.10 4.02
N ILE A 28 -1.54 -2.97 3.57
CA ILE A 28 -0.27 -3.22 4.27
C ILE A 28 0.65 -2.00 4.19
N GLU A 29 0.82 -1.44 3.00
CA GLU A 29 1.63 -0.25 2.81
C GLU A 29 1.08 0.93 3.61
N ARG A 30 -0.24 1.15 3.58
CA ARG A 30 -0.87 2.25 4.35
C ARG A 30 -0.80 2.06 5.85
N MET A 31 -0.98 0.83 6.33
CA MET A 31 -0.86 0.50 7.75
C MET A 31 0.55 0.79 8.27
N LEU A 32 1.60 0.50 7.48
CA LEU A 32 2.98 0.79 7.85
C LEU A 32 3.35 2.26 7.63
N ALA A 33 2.77 2.90 6.64
CA ALA A 33 2.98 4.31 6.36
C ALA A 33 2.35 5.21 7.42
N TYR A 34 1.30 4.71 8.09
CA TYR A 34 0.72 5.35 9.27
C TYR A 34 1.77 5.50 10.37
N GLY A 35 2.01 6.76 10.78
CA GLY A 35 3.03 7.09 11.78
C GLY A 35 4.47 7.02 11.29
N SER A 36 4.73 6.77 10.00
CA SER A 36 6.09 6.72 9.43
C SER A 36 6.90 8.00 9.66
N SER A 37 6.24 9.16 9.78
CA SER A 37 6.88 10.44 10.16
C SER A 37 7.59 10.40 11.52
N ALA A 38 7.10 9.59 12.47
CA ALA A 38 7.67 9.49 13.82
C ALA A 38 8.89 8.56 13.88
N TRP A 39 8.92 7.48 13.08
CA TRP A 39 9.92 6.41 13.23
C TRP A 39 10.75 6.09 11.96
N CYS A 40 10.34 6.58 10.78
CA CYS A 40 10.97 6.28 9.49
C CYS A 40 11.59 7.52 8.79
N ARG A 41 11.89 8.59 9.53
CA ARG A 41 12.48 9.82 8.97
C ARG A 41 13.88 9.59 8.39
N ASN A 42 14.74 8.86 9.12
CA ASN A 42 16.09 8.46 8.71
C ASN A 42 16.35 6.99 9.09
N PRO A 43 15.89 6.01 8.30
CA PRO A 43 15.98 4.60 8.66
C PRO A 43 17.43 4.10 8.63
N THR A 44 17.86 3.54 9.76
CA THR A 44 19.14 2.84 9.91
C THR A 44 19.18 1.56 9.08
N PHE A 45 20.38 1.02 8.85
CA PHE A 45 20.55 -0.25 8.13
C PHE A 45 19.73 -1.40 8.74
N LYS A 46 19.70 -1.48 10.09
CA LYS A 46 18.90 -2.48 10.83
C LYS A 46 17.40 -2.34 10.50
N LEU A 47 16.89 -1.11 10.45
CA LEU A 47 15.49 -0.86 10.11
C LEU A 47 15.19 -1.21 8.65
N LYS A 48 16.05 -0.83 7.71
CA LYS A 48 15.90 -1.20 6.28
C LYS A 48 15.83 -2.72 6.10
N ARG A 49 16.71 -3.46 6.78
CA ARG A 49 16.72 -4.94 6.74
C ARG A 49 15.44 -5.53 7.34
N LYS A 50 14.97 -5.00 8.47
CA LYS A 50 13.71 -5.43 9.11
C LYS A 50 12.51 -5.19 8.20
N LEU A 51 12.43 -4.01 7.57
CA LEU A 51 11.38 -3.68 6.60
C LEU A 51 11.41 -4.60 5.37
N SER A 52 12.60 -4.90 4.83
CA SER A 52 12.73 -5.87 3.74
C SER A 52 12.24 -7.27 4.15
N SER A 53 12.54 -7.71 5.38
CA SER A 53 12.03 -8.97 5.92
C SER A 53 10.51 -8.99 6.10
N ILE A 54 9.90 -7.85 6.46
CA ILE A 54 8.44 -7.71 6.55
C ILE A 54 7.82 -7.75 5.16
N GLN A 55 8.43 -7.08 4.17
CA GLN A 55 7.92 -6.98 2.81
C GLN A 55 7.99 -8.31 2.04
N ARG A 56 9.08 -9.07 2.21
CA ARG A 56 9.39 -10.25 1.40
C ARG A 56 8.28 -11.32 1.33
N PRO A 57 7.65 -11.74 2.45
CA PRO A 57 6.55 -12.71 2.40
C PRO A 57 5.39 -12.27 1.50
N PHE A 58 5.04 -10.97 1.51
CA PHE A 58 3.97 -10.45 0.67
C PHE A 58 4.35 -10.50 -0.81
N LEU A 59 5.58 -10.11 -1.15
CA LEU A 59 6.07 -10.17 -2.53
C LEU A 59 6.07 -11.60 -3.07
N LEU A 60 6.46 -12.59 -2.25
CA LEU A 60 6.39 -14.00 -2.62
C LEU A 60 4.95 -14.48 -2.83
N HIS A 61 4.02 -14.08 -1.95
CA HIS A 61 2.61 -14.45 -2.08
C HIS A 61 1.91 -13.80 -3.29
N ILE A 62 2.32 -12.59 -3.68
CA ILE A 62 1.82 -11.90 -4.86
C ILE A 62 2.39 -12.52 -6.13
N SER A 63 3.73 -12.63 -6.22
CA SER A 63 4.41 -13.15 -7.42
C SER A 63 4.25 -14.66 -7.64
N ARG A 64 3.94 -15.43 -6.59
CA ARG A 64 4.01 -16.90 -6.59
C ARG A 64 5.40 -17.45 -6.97
N ALA A 65 6.46 -16.64 -6.83
CA ALA A 65 7.82 -17.05 -7.14
C ALA A 65 8.42 -18.00 -6.08
N TYR A 66 9.54 -18.65 -6.42
CA TYR A 66 10.27 -19.51 -5.49
C TYR A 66 10.78 -18.73 -4.26
N ARG A 67 10.87 -19.42 -3.11
CA ARG A 67 11.38 -18.82 -1.87
C ARG A 67 12.83 -18.35 -1.97
N THR A 68 13.60 -18.86 -2.92
CA THR A 68 15.01 -18.49 -3.19
C THR A 68 15.14 -17.26 -4.07
N THR A 69 14.07 -16.80 -4.74
CA THR A 69 14.13 -15.62 -5.62
C THR A 69 14.55 -14.37 -4.83
N PRO A 70 15.57 -13.61 -5.27
CA PRO A 70 16.02 -12.41 -4.57
C PRO A 70 14.91 -11.38 -4.38
N THR A 71 14.90 -10.67 -3.24
CA THR A 71 13.85 -9.66 -2.96
C THR A 71 13.87 -8.51 -3.97
N ALA A 72 15.04 -8.14 -4.46
CA ALA A 72 15.20 -7.09 -5.47
C ALA A 72 14.51 -7.46 -6.80
N GLU A 73 14.65 -8.71 -7.24
CA GLU A 73 13.96 -9.22 -8.44
C GLU A 73 12.44 -9.21 -8.26
N LEU A 74 11.95 -9.61 -7.08
CA LEU A 74 10.52 -9.57 -6.78
C LEU A 74 9.96 -8.14 -6.82
N GLN A 75 10.72 -7.16 -6.32
CA GLN A 75 10.36 -5.75 -6.35
C GLN A 75 10.28 -5.24 -7.79
N ASN A 76 11.26 -5.60 -8.61
CA ASN A 76 11.32 -5.21 -10.02
C ASN A 76 10.13 -5.80 -10.83
N ILE A 77 9.93 -7.12 -10.75
CA ILE A 77 8.86 -7.82 -11.48
C ILE A 77 7.47 -7.31 -11.09
N LEU A 78 7.26 -6.99 -9.81
CA LEU A 78 5.96 -6.51 -9.32
C LEU A 78 5.78 -4.98 -9.45
N GLY A 79 6.81 -4.24 -9.86
CA GLY A 79 6.81 -2.77 -9.85
C GLY A 79 6.61 -2.18 -8.46
N ILE A 80 7.05 -2.88 -7.40
CA ILE A 80 6.86 -2.46 -6.01
C ILE A 80 8.19 -1.92 -5.48
N PRO A 81 8.27 -0.64 -5.06
CA PRO A 81 9.51 -0.09 -4.53
C PRO A 81 9.89 -0.74 -3.19
N PRO A 82 11.17 -0.66 -2.79
CA PRO A 82 11.60 -1.06 -1.46
C PRO A 82 10.79 -0.34 -0.38
N LEU A 83 10.24 -1.11 0.57
CA LEU A 83 9.33 -0.58 1.58
C LEU A 83 9.91 0.61 2.37
N HIS A 84 11.21 0.58 2.68
CA HIS A 84 11.86 1.67 3.39
C HIS A 84 11.92 2.99 2.59
N MET A 85 12.01 2.93 1.26
CA MET A 85 11.97 4.13 0.41
C MET A 85 10.55 4.70 0.38
N GLN A 86 9.55 3.83 0.23
CA GLN A 86 8.14 4.22 0.24
C GLN A 86 7.72 4.87 1.57
N LEU A 87 8.17 4.31 2.69
CA LEU A 87 7.88 4.86 4.03
C LEU A 87 8.62 6.16 4.31
N GLN A 88 9.86 6.31 3.83
CA GLN A 88 10.55 7.61 3.91
C GLN A 88 9.82 8.68 3.11
N PHE A 89 9.36 8.34 1.90
CA PHE A 89 8.61 9.25 1.07
C PHE A 89 7.33 9.70 1.78
N GLU A 90 6.53 8.77 2.33
CA GLU A 90 5.33 9.12 3.08
C GLU A 90 5.65 9.92 4.35
N ALA A 91 6.72 9.57 5.06
CA ALA A 91 7.17 10.30 6.24
C ALA A 91 7.48 11.76 5.90
N ARG A 92 8.14 12.01 4.76
CA ARG A 92 8.43 13.37 4.28
C ARG A 92 7.17 14.10 3.85
N PHE A 93 6.32 13.44 3.07
CA PHE A 93 5.05 13.98 2.61
C PHE A 93 4.17 14.41 3.80
N THR A 94 3.96 13.51 4.76
CA THR A 94 3.16 13.82 5.96
C THR A 94 3.78 14.93 6.80
N THR A 95 5.10 14.98 6.92
CA THR A 95 5.81 16.04 7.66
C THR A 95 5.60 17.42 7.01
N ILE A 96 5.71 17.50 5.68
CA ILE A 96 5.56 18.75 4.93
C ILE A 96 4.09 19.17 4.86
N TYR A 97 3.22 18.30 4.34
CA TYR A 97 1.85 18.68 4.00
C TYR A 97 0.88 18.64 5.20
N ARG A 98 1.06 17.68 6.12
CA ARG A 98 0.13 17.51 7.27
C ARG A 98 0.61 18.23 8.52
N LEU A 99 1.91 18.13 8.83
CA LEU A 99 2.48 18.76 10.02
C LEU A 99 2.99 20.19 9.76
N ARG A 100 3.11 20.61 8.48
CA ARG A 100 3.64 21.93 8.09
C ARG A 100 5.03 22.23 8.65
N ILE A 101 5.83 21.19 8.86
CA ILE A 101 7.21 21.32 9.33
C ILE A 101 8.12 21.29 8.10
N LEU A 102 8.81 22.41 7.84
CA LEU A 102 9.87 22.45 6.83
C LEU A 102 10.99 21.50 7.25
N LEU A 103 11.19 20.45 6.46
CA LEU A 103 12.35 19.58 6.59
C LEU A 103 13.58 20.40 6.16
N HIS A 104 14.55 20.57 7.06
CA HIS A 104 15.84 21.23 6.78
C HIS A 104 16.42 20.75 5.43
N PRO A 105 16.90 21.67 4.57
CA PRO A 105 17.16 21.40 3.16
C PRO A 105 18.48 20.64 3.03
N ILE A 106 18.40 19.34 2.78
CA ILE A 106 19.51 18.59 2.18
C ILE A 106 19.20 18.24 0.71
N ILE A 107 17.97 18.51 0.24
CA ILE A 107 17.57 18.36 -1.17
C ILE A 107 16.58 19.48 -1.51
N ALA A 108 17.05 20.73 -1.52
CA ALA A 108 16.29 21.84 -2.09
C ALA A 108 16.51 21.84 -3.61
N ASP A 109 15.81 20.95 -4.32
CA ASP A 109 15.61 21.09 -5.76
C ASP A 109 14.28 20.49 -6.26
N THR A 110 13.60 19.66 -5.46
CA THR A 110 12.21 19.30 -5.76
C THR A 110 11.28 20.43 -5.31
N GLN A 111 10.90 21.27 -6.28
CA GLN A 111 9.86 22.28 -6.13
C GLN A 111 8.55 21.63 -5.64
N PRO A 112 7.85 22.21 -4.64
CA PRO A 112 6.55 21.73 -4.13
C PRO A 112 5.44 21.46 -5.16
N PRO A 113 5.36 22.12 -6.34
CA PRO A 113 4.30 21.85 -7.33
C PRO A 113 4.39 20.50 -8.06
N ASP A 114 5.54 19.82 -8.11
CA ASP A 114 5.67 18.58 -8.90
C ASP A 114 5.10 17.33 -8.20
N LEU A 115 4.82 17.46 -6.90
CA LEU A 115 4.11 16.45 -6.12
C LEU A 115 2.63 16.78 -6.14
N GLU A 116 1.94 16.35 -7.20
CA GLU A 116 0.47 16.33 -7.21
C GLU A 116 -0.02 15.82 -5.85
N MET A 117 -0.72 16.70 -5.14
CA MET A 117 -1.36 16.36 -3.89
C MET A 117 -2.29 15.18 -4.19
N LYS A 118 -1.89 13.97 -3.78
CA LYS A 118 -2.78 12.80 -3.82
C LYS A 118 -4.03 13.23 -3.08
N ALA A 119 -5.14 13.42 -3.81
CA ALA A 119 -6.42 13.83 -3.25
C ALA A 119 -6.70 12.96 -2.03
N THR A 120 -6.52 13.53 -0.85
CA THR A 120 -6.57 12.79 0.40
C THR A 120 -8.02 12.78 0.81
N GLY A 121 -8.73 11.78 0.32
CA GLY A 121 -10.12 11.54 0.70
C GLY A 121 -10.95 11.11 -0.48
N TRP A 122 -11.88 10.20 -0.22
CA TRP A 122 -13.06 10.12 -1.05
C TRP A 122 -13.82 11.42 -0.72
N SER A 123 -13.72 12.43 -1.59
CA SER A 123 -14.48 13.67 -1.46
C SER A 123 -16.00 13.46 -1.56
N THR A 124 -16.39 12.24 -1.90
CA THR A 124 -17.72 11.81 -2.27
C THR A 124 -17.98 10.53 -1.51
N HIS A 125 -19.01 10.52 -0.66
CA HIS A 125 -19.37 9.34 0.11
C HIS A 125 -19.85 8.23 -0.86
N PRO A 126 -19.54 6.94 -0.65
CA PRO A 126 -19.95 5.87 -1.58
C PRO A 126 -21.46 5.83 -1.87
N SER A 127 -22.30 6.32 -0.95
CA SER A 127 -23.75 6.43 -1.16
C SER A 127 -24.16 7.49 -2.18
N GLU A 128 -23.34 8.49 -2.45
CA GLU A 128 -23.60 9.54 -3.45
C GLU A 128 -23.35 9.04 -4.89
N GLN A 129 -22.71 7.87 -5.04
CA GLN A 129 -22.46 7.23 -6.34
C GLN A 129 -23.55 6.24 -6.76
N LEU A 130 -24.60 6.08 -5.95
CA LEU A 130 -25.72 5.20 -6.27
C LEU A 130 -26.58 5.83 -7.37
N LYS A 131 -26.60 5.21 -8.55
CA LYS A 131 -27.56 5.56 -9.60
C LYS A 131 -28.97 5.17 -9.12
N PRO A 132 -30.00 6.02 -9.33
CA PRO A 132 -31.35 5.80 -8.80
C PRO A 132 -32.04 4.49 -9.24
N ASN A 133 -31.51 3.79 -10.24
CA ASN A 133 -32.17 2.65 -10.88
C ASN A 133 -31.61 1.27 -10.47
N GLN A 134 -30.80 1.17 -9.41
CA GLN A 134 -30.11 -0.09 -9.05
C GLN A 134 -30.74 -0.92 -7.92
N ILE A 135 -31.91 -0.53 -7.41
CA ILE A 135 -32.62 -1.33 -6.40
C ILE A 135 -34.11 -1.34 -6.73
N SER A 136 -34.47 -2.20 -7.68
CA SER A 136 -35.81 -2.80 -7.69
C SER A 136 -35.69 -4.17 -7.05
N PHE A 137 -36.34 -4.36 -5.90
CA PHE A 137 -36.63 -5.68 -5.37
C PHE A 137 -38.02 -6.05 -5.90
N GLU A 138 -38.07 -6.71 -7.04
CA GLU A 138 -39.28 -7.47 -7.36
C GLU A 138 -39.21 -8.78 -6.59
N ASP A 139 -39.99 -8.84 -5.52
CA ASP A 139 -40.27 -10.06 -4.78
C ASP A 139 -41.13 -10.97 -5.66
N GLU A 140 -40.50 -11.77 -6.52
CA GLU A 140 -41.17 -12.89 -7.18
C GLU A 140 -41.49 -13.99 -6.14
N LYS A 141 -42.68 -13.90 -5.54
CA LYS A 141 -43.38 -15.05 -4.97
C LYS A 141 -43.81 -15.96 -6.11
N HIS A 142 -43.16 -17.11 -6.25
CA HIS A 142 -43.74 -18.26 -6.93
C HIS A 142 -44.06 -19.38 -5.92
N ILE A 143 -45.29 -19.86 -6.08
CA ILE A 143 -46.05 -20.89 -5.35
C ILE A 143 -45.32 -22.23 -5.37
#